data_AF-A0A2H9L8H8-F1
#
_entry.id   AF-A0A2H9L8H8-F1
#
_cell.length_a   1.000
_cell.length_b   1.000
_cell.length_c   1.000
_cell.angle_alpha   90.00
_cell.angle_beta   90.00
_cell.angle_gamma   90.00
#
_symmetry.space_group_name_H-M   'P 1'
#
loop_
_entity.id
_entity.type
_entity.pdbx_description
1 polymer ?
#
loop_
_entity_poly.entity_id
_entity_poly.type
_entity_poly.pdbx_seq_one_letter_code
_entity_poly.pdbx_strand_id
1 'polypeptide(L)'
;MAYLVIYDFKGTKTGGIPRQFYRALDALMERQKDIKRIQSSVFLCENKASAIELKNMIEGWKAKAQLFEIVRPELEPEAIELGEI
;
A
#
# COMPACT_ATOMS: atom_id res chain seq x y z
N MET A 1 2.30 -8.30 -12.38
CA MET A 1 1.11 -7.93 -11.58
C MET A 1 1.50 -6.82 -10.61
N ALA A 2 0.57 -6.00 -10.15
CA ALA A 2 0.84 -5.00 -9.13
C ALA A 2 -0.15 -5.13 -7.97
N TYR A 3 0.27 -4.77 -6.78
CA TYR A 3 -0.52 -4.86 -5.56
C TYR A 3 -0.50 -3.52 -4.83
N LEU A 4 -1.64 -3.14 -4.25
CA LEU A 4 -1.74 -2.00 -3.35
C LEU A 4 -1.86 -2.49 -1.91
N VAL A 5 -1.03 -1.94 -1.03
CA VAL A 5 -1.15 -2.12 0.41
C VAL A 5 -1.53 -0.78 1.02
N ILE A 6 -2.70 -0.73 1.66
CA ILE A 6 -3.23 0.46 2.35
C ILE A 6 -3.28 0.15 3.83
N TYR A 7 -2.81 1.07 4.68
CA TYR A 7 -2.89 0.91 6.12
C TYR A 7 -3.59 2.04 6.85
N ASP A 8 -4.12 1.72 8.03
CA ASP A 8 -4.72 2.67 8.95
C ASP A 8 -4.33 2.32 10.39
N PHE A 9 -3.68 3.27 11.08
CA PHE A 9 -3.45 3.16 12.51
C PHE A 9 -4.69 3.67 13.22
N LYS A 10 -5.49 2.76 13.79
CA LYS A 10 -6.54 3.16 14.73
C LYS A 10 -5.87 3.90 15.88
N GLY A 11 -6.11 5.21 15.96
CA GLY A 11 -5.50 6.11 16.92
C GLY A 11 -5.55 5.52 18.32
N THR A 12 -4.40 5.10 18.85
CA THR A 12 -4.24 5.01 20.29
C THR A 12 -4.46 6.43 20.82
N LYS A 13 -5.11 6.57 21.99
CA LYS A 13 -5.52 7.85 22.60
C LYS A 13 -4.38 8.88 22.78
N THR A 14 -3.14 8.51 22.47
CA THR A 14 -1.89 9.31 22.51
C THR A 14 -1.34 9.70 21.12
N GLY A 15 -2.04 9.42 20.02
CA GLY A 15 -1.99 10.21 18.78
C GLY A 15 -0.78 10.07 17.84
N GLY A 16 0.15 9.13 18.07
CA GLY A 16 1.35 9.00 17.24
C GLY A 16 1.56 7.60 16.65
N ILE A 17 1.80 7.52 15.34
CA ILE A 17 2.37 6.33 14.72
C ILE A 17 3.77 6.12 15.34
N PRO A 18 4.10 4.91 15.84
CA PRO A 18 5.38 4.68 16.49
C PRO A 18 6.55 5.04 15.57
N ARG A 19 7.52 5.86 16.03
CA ARG A 19 8.74 6.16 15.22
C ARG A 19 9.46 4.90 14.76
N GLN A 20 9.40 3.83 15.56
CA GLN A 20 9.99 2.54 15.24
C GLN A 20 9.30 1.84 14.07
N PHE A 21 8.00 2.08 13.84
CA PHE A 21 7.30 1.58 12.66
C PHE A 21 7.93 2.13 11.38
N TYR A 22 8.16 3.44 11.31
CA TYR A 22 8.77 4.05 10.14
C TYR A 22 10.19 3.53 9.89
N ARG A 23 10.99 3.33 10.94
CA ARG A 23 12.33 2.72 10.81
C ARG A 23 12.27 1.30 10.25
N ALA A 24 11.34 0.47 10.75
CA ALA A 24 11.16 -0.89 10.26
C ALA A 24 10.68 -0.91 8.80
N LEU A 25 9.77 0.01 8.46
CA LEU A 25 9.26 0.20 7.12
C LEU A 25 10.36 0.64 6.14
N ASP A 26 11.19 1.61 6.54
CA ASP A 26 12.30 2.08 5.71
C ASP A 26 13.32 0.95 5.46
N ALA A 27 13.65 0.17 6.50
CA ALA A 27 14.52 -1.00 6.36
C ALA A 27 13.93 -2.08 5.43
N LEU A 28 12.61 -2.31 5.50
CA LEU A 28 11.92 -3.22 4.59
C LEU A 28 12.00 -2.72 3.14
N MET A 29 11.74 -1.43 2.91
CA MET A 29 11.80 -0.80 1.58
C MET A 29 13.24 -0.75 1.03
N GLU A 30 14.24 -0.63 1.89
CA GLU A 30 15.64 -0.72 1.47
C GLU A 30 16.00 -2.12 0.97
N ARG A 31 15.48 -3.17 1.62
CA ARG A 31 15.66 -4.57 1.23
C ARG A 31 14.82 -4.97 0.02
N GLN A 32 13.61 -4.43 -0.13
CA GLN A 32 12.64 -4.78 -1.17
C GLN A 32 12.39 -3.60 -2.10
N LYS A 33 13.16 -3.55 -3.19
CA LYS A 33 13.12 -2.45 -4.17
C LYS A 33 11.82 -2.40 -4.98
N ASP A 34 11.00 -3.44 -4.90
CA ASP A 34 9.70 -3.54 -5.55
C ASP A 34 8.55 -2.93 -4.72
N ILE A 35 8.84 -2.43 -3.52
CA ILE A 35 7.89 -1.65 -2.70
C ILE A 35 8.13 -0.15 -2.92
N LYS A 36 7.12 0.55 -3.42
CA LYS A 36 7.11 1.99 -3.64
C LYS A 36 6.02 2.64 -2.80
N ARG A 37 6.38 3.62 -1.99
CA ARG A 37 5.40 4.45 -1.27
C ARG A 37 4.81 5.47 -2.23
N ILE A 38 3.49 5.43 -2.47
CA ILE A 38 2.79 6.44 -3.30
C ILE A 38 2.05 7.50 -2.48
N GLN A 39 1.58 7.15 -1.28
CA GLN A 39 1.02 8.11 -0.32
C GLN A 39 1.46 7.73 1.10
N SER A 40 1.19 8.60 2.08
CA SER A 40 1.57 8.39 3.49
C SER A 40 1.20 7.01 4.02
N SER A 41 0.02 6.52 3.64
CA SER A 41 -0.53 5.22 4.06
C SER A 41 -0.73 4.19 2.94
N VAL A 42 -0.15 4.43 1.76
CA VAL A 42 -0.41 3.61 0.56
C VAL A 42 0.91 3.23 -0.12
N PHE A 43 1.06 1.94 -0.41
CA PHE A 43 2.22 1.37 -1.10
C PHE A 43 1.81 0.55 -2.32
N LEU A 44 2.64 0.64 -3.35
CA LEU A 44 2.59 -0.17 -4.55
C LEU A 44 3.67 -1.23 -4.43
N CYS A 45 3.30 -2.49 -4.61
CA CYS A 45 4.22 -3.62 -4.63
C CYS A 45 4.14 -4.31 -5.99
N GLU A 46 5.28 -4.56 -6.63
CA GLU A 46 5.32 -5.28 -7.91
C GLU A 46 5.33 -6.81 -7.71
N ASN A 47 5.54 -7.28 -6.49
CA ASN A 47 5.50 -8.69 -6.10
C ASN A 47 4.48 -8.95 -4.99
N LYS A 48 3.73 -10.05 -5.12
CA LYS A 48 2.76 -10.53 -4.13
C LYS A 48 3.42 -10.86 -2.78
N ALA A 49 4.60 -11.46 -2.79
CA ALA A 49 5.33 -11.84 -1.58
C ALA A 49 5.67 -10.61 -0.73
N SER A 50 6.23 -9.58 -1.36
CA SER A 50 6.54 -8.29 -0.74
C SER A 50 5.29 -7.59 -0.20
N ALA A 51 4.18 -7.65 -0.94
CA ALA A 51 2.90 -7.10 -0.49
C ALA A 51 2.37 -7.79 0.77
N ILE A 52 2.48 -9.12 0.84
CA ILE A 52 2.09 -9.91 2.02
C ILE A 52 3.00 -9.61 3.21
N GLU A 53 4.31 -9.53 2.99
CA GLU A 53 5.27 -9.22 4.04
C GLU A 53 5.05 -7.82 4.61
N LEU A 54 4.86 -6.83 3.74
CA LEU A 54 4.52 -5.46 4.14
C LEU A 54 3.22 -5.43 4.95
N LYS A 55 2.17 -6.11 4.49
CA LYS A 55 0.90 -6.25 5.22
C LYS A 55 1.10 -6.84 6.62
N ASN A 56 1.81 -7.96 6.72
CA ASN A 56 2.05 -8.65 7.98
C ASN A 56 2.88 -7.79 8.95
N MET A 57 3.89 -7.10 8.43
CA MET A 57 4.68 -6.15 9.22
C MET A 57 3.77 -5.07 9.80
N ILE A 58 2.98 -4.39 8.96
CA ILE A 58 2.05 -3.33 9.38
C ILE A 58 1.05 -3.85 10.44
N GLU A 59 0.46 -5.03 10.24
CA GLU A 59 -0.48 -5.62 11.19
C GLU A 59 0.19 -5.98 12.53
N GLY A 60 1.47 -6.36 12.52
CA GLY A 60 2.28 -6.55 13.73
C GLY A 60 2.41 -5.29 14.58
N TRP A 61 2.27 -4.10 13.97
CA TRP A 61 2.25 -2.81 14.67
C TRP A 61 0.84 -2.38 15.14
N LYS A 62 -0.14 -3.29 15.13
CA LYS A 62 -1.55 -3.05 15.49
C LYS A 62 -2.28 -2.08 14.54
N ALA A 63 -1.74 -1.83 13.35
CA ALA A 63 -2.45 -1.14 12.28
C ALA A 63 -3.34 -2.13 11.52
N LYS A 64 -4.44 -1.63 10.96
CA LYS A 64 -5.23 -2.39 9.99
C LYS A 64 -4.55 -2.24 8.63
N ALA A 65 -4.35 -3.33 7.90
CA ALA A 65 -3.82 -3.30 6.54
C ALA A 65 -4.77 -4.03 5.58
N GLN A 66 -4.91 -3.49 4.38
CA GLN A 66 -5.66 -4.09 3.28
C GLN A 66 -4.74 -4.27 2.08
N LEU A 67 -4.86 -5.41 1.42
CA LEU A 67 -4.11 -5.77 0.22
C LEU A 67 -5.07 -5.92 -0.94
N PHE A 68 -4.80 -5.20 -2.02
CA PHE A 68 -5.57 -5.23 -3.25
C PHE A 68 -4.67 -5.68 -4.40
N GLU A 69 -5.18 -6.54 -5.26
CA GLU A 69 -4.53 -6.87 -6.52
C GLU A 69 -5.00 -5.87 -7.58
N ILE A 70 -4.06 -5.18 -8.23
CA ILE A 70 -4.36 -4.30 -9.35
C ILE A 70 -4.44 -5.16 -10.60
N VAL A 71 -5.67 -5.38 -11.05
CA VAL A 71 -5.94 -5.88 -12.39
C VAL A 71 -5.90 -4.67 -13.32
N ARG A 72 -5.00 -4.65 -14.31
CA ARG A 72 -5.16 -3.72 -15.42
C ARG A 72 -6.29 -4.29 -16.27
N PRO A 73 -7.49 -3.67 -16.33
CA PRO A 73 -8.35 -3.96 -17.45
C PRO A 73 -7.55 -3.62 -18.70
N GLU A 74 -7.55 -4.52 -19.68
CA GLU A 74 -7.26 -4.10 -21.04
C GLU A 74 -8.28 -3.00 -21.32
N LEU A 75 -7.81 -1.76 -21.42
CA LEU A 75 -8.65 -0.64 -21.81
C LEU A 75 -9.02 -0.92 -23.26
N GLU A 76 -10.17 -1.56 -23.48
CA GLU A 76 -10.83 -1.54 -24.78
C GLU A 76 -10.94 -0.07 -25.19
N PRO A 77 -10.44 0.35 -26.37
CA PRO A 77 -10.32 1.76 -26.77
C PRO A 77 -11.64 2.54 -26.92
N GLU A 78 -12.78 2.01 -26.49
CA GLU A 78 -14.09 2.51 -26.91
C GLU A 78 -14.91 3.05 -25.72
N ALA A 79 -15.42 4.27 -25.93
CA ALA A 79 -16.34 5.04 -25.08
C ALA A 79 -15.72 5.86 -23.94
N ILE A 80 -14.97 6.90 -24.31
CA ILE A 80 -15.15 8.20 -23.66
C ILE A 80 -16.00 9.06 -24.63
N GLU A 81 -17.31 8.83 -24.66
CA GLU A 81 -18.22 9.88 -25.12
C GLU A 81 -18.26 10.92 -23.99
N LEU A 82 -17.47 11.97 -24.15
CA LEU A 82 -17.65 13.21 -23.39
C LEU A 82 -18.99 13.80 -23.85
N GLY A 83 -20.05 13.58 -23.08
CA GLY A 83 -21.26 14.36 -23.20
C GLY A 83 -20.91 15.83 -22.99
N GLU A 84 -21.00 16.62 -24.06
CA GLU A 84 -20.97 18.08 -23.98
C GLU A 84 -22.16 18.54 -23.12
N ILE A 85 -21.89 19.39 -22.12
CA ILE A 85 -22.89 20.19 -21.39
C ILE A 85 -22.71 21.64 -21.80
#